data_AF-A0A8X7UWE5-F1
#
_entry.id   AF-A0A8X7UWE5-F1
#
_cell.length_a   1.000
_cell.length_b   1.000
_cell.length_c   1.000
_cell.angle_alpha   90.00
_cell.angle_beta   90.00
_cell.angle_gamma   90.00
#
_symmetry.space_group_name_H-M   'P 1'
#
loop_
_entity.id
_entity.type
_entity.pdbx_description
1 polymer ?
#
loop_
_entity_poly.entity_id
_entity_poly.type
_entity_poly.pdbx_seq_one_letter_code
_entity_poly.pdbx_strand_id
1 'polypeptide(L)'
;MDTRQKEKEKEKEAAQGDHTPKGTVIQGFVPAGQVGTFDLVAGSVYKLSNFFGSRNKAQFSVADHIAIVSFSWNSDLSVLENPPVLIPEDRFRFHNFEEFMANCDSKGDLYDYVGHMRLVNGQTLTDHTVLDEVAIAEKRHLCVHVQTHDGPVMKLYLWDNAASEFC
;
A
#
# COMPACT_ATOMS: atom_id res chain seq x y z
N MET A 1 11.73 46.63 -7.42
CA MET A 1 11.54 45.26 -7.94
C MET A 1 10.88 44.46 -6.85
N ASP A 2 9.67 43.99 -7.12
CA ASP A 2 8.70 43.45 -6.17
C ASP A 2 9.19 42.10 -5.60
N THR A 3 9.13 41.96 -4.27
CA THR A 3 9.53 40.76 -3.52
C THR A 3 8.79 39.51 -4.01
N ARG A 4 7.59 39.68 -4.60
CA ARG A 4 6.83 38.61 -5.25
C ARG A 4 7.42 38.07 -6.56
N GLN A 5 8.21 38.88 -7.29
CA GLN A 5 8.89 38.39 -8.49
C GLN A 5 10.09 37.51 -8.15
N LYS A 6 10.81 37.83 -7.06
CA LYS A 6 11.92 37.01 -6.57
C LYS A 6 11.47 35.65 -6.02
N GLU A 7 10.31 35.58 -5.38
CA GLU A 7 9.74 34.29 -4.94
C GLU A 7 9.32 33.42 -6.12
N LYS A 8 8.71 34.00 -7.17
CA LYS A 8 8.36 33.26 -8.40
C LYS A 8 9.56 32.78 -9.21
N GLU A 9 10.68 33.51 -9.19
CA GLU A 9 11.94 33.05 -9.81
C GLU A 9 12.61 31.93 -8.99
N LYS A 10 12.57 32.01 -7.65
CA LYS A 10 13.09 30.95 -6.76
C LYS A 10 12.29 29.64 -6.88
N GLU A 11 10.98 29.75 -7.07
CA GLU A 11 10.09 28.60 -7.26
C GLU A 11 10.26 27.95 -8.65
N LYS A 12 10.64 28.74 -9.67
CA LYS A 12 11.04 28.23 -10.99
C LYS A 12 12.41 27.55 -11.00
N GLU A 13 13.37 28.04 -10.22
CA GLU A 13 14.71 27.43 -10.12
C GLU A 13 14.70 26.10 -9.35
N ALA A 14 13.82 25.96 -8.35
CA ALA A 14 13.64 24.70 -7.61
C ALA A 14 13.00 23.57 -8.44
N ALA A 15 12.39 23.89 -9.59
CA ALA A 15 11.82 22.91 -10.51
C ALA A 15 12.84 22.37 -11.54
N GLN A 16 14.06 22.93 -11.57
CA GLN A 16 15.13 22.53 -12.50
C GLN A 16 16.21 21.68 -11.81
N GLY A 17 15.83 20.86 -10.83
CA GLY A 17 16.67 19.79 -10.30
C GLY A 17 16.35 18.50 -11.02
N ASP A 18 17.32 17.97 -11.76
CA ASP A 18 17.28 16.65 -12.39
C ASP A 18 17.02 15.56 -11.33
N HIS A 19 15.74 15.29 -11.11
CA HIS A 19 15.24 14.13 -10.38
C HIS A 19 14.26 13.45 -11.32
N THR A 20 14.81 12.70 -12.29
CA THR A 20 14.07 11.61 -12.91
C THR A 20 13.39 10.81 -11.78
N PRO A 21 12.05 10.73 -11.73
CA PRO A 21 11.37 9.99 -10.68
C PRO A 21 11.84 8.53 -10.76
N LYS A 22 12.43 8.00 -9.69
CA LYS A 22 13.01 6.65 -9.66
C LYS A 22 11.94 5.53 -9.52
N GLY A 23 10.69 5.79 -9.86
CA GLY A 23 9.63 4.78 -9.88
C GLY A 23 8.42 5.25 -10.69
N THR A 24 7.68 4.32 -11.28
CA THR A 24 6.42 4.59 -12.00
C THR A 24 5.20 4.55 -11.09
N VAL A 25 5.36 4.04 -9.86
CA VAL A 25 4.30 3.94 -8.85
C VAL A 25 4.29 5.21 -8.00
N ILE A 26 3.12 5.84 -7.84
CA ILE A 26 2.92 7.02 -7.01
C ILE A 26 1.82 6.74 -5.97
N GLN A 27 2.07 7.12 -4.72
CA GLN A 27 1.06 7.01 -3.67
C GLN A 27 -0.01 8.09 -3.86
N GLY A 28 -1.28 7.66 -3.85
CA GLY A 28 -2.45 8.52 -3.84
C GLY A 28 -3.27 8.36 -2.55
N PHE A 29 -3.97 9.40 -2.11
CA PHE A 29 -4.91 9.29 -0.98
C PHE A 29 -6.16 10.15 -1.15
N VAL A 30 -7.27 9.68 -0.55
CA VAL A 30 -8.52 10.42 -0.42
C VAL A 30 -8.54 11.10 0.96
N PRO A 31 -8.62 12.45 1.04
CA PRO A 31 -8.71 13.14 2.33
C PRO A 31 -9.94 12.72 3.13
N ALA A 32 -9.86 12.80 4.46
CA ALA A 32 -10.93 12.36 5.36
C ALA A 32 -12.32 12.94 5.03
N GLY A 33 -12.39 14.21 4.61
CA GLY A 33 -13.65 14.86 4.22
C GLY A 33 -14.26 14.39 2.89
N GLN A 34 -13.58 13.50 2.17
CA GLN A 34 -14.02 12.92 0.88
C GLN A 34 -14.07 11.39 0.92
N VAL A 35 -13.93 10.78 2.11
CA VAL A 35 -14.02 9.32 2.27
C VAL A 35 -15.44 8.88 1.92
N GLY A 36 -15.55 7.84 1.09
CA GLY A 36 -16.83 7.33 0.57
C GLY A 36 -17.34 8.06 -0.68
N THR A 37 -16.63 9.08 -1.18
CA THR A 37 -16.98 9.77 -2.44
C THR A 37 -16.55 8.99 -3.69
N PHE A 38 -15.52 8.16 -3.57
CA PHE A 38 -14.93 7.44 -4.70
C PHE A 38 -14.98 5.93 -4.47
N ASP A 39 -15.58 5.20 -5.42
CA ASP A 39 -15.64 3.74 -5.40
C ASP A 39 -14.42 3.14 -6.12
N LEU A 40 -13.33 3.06 -5.37
CA LEU A 40 -12.10 2.42 -5.82
C LEU A 40 -12.14 0.92 -5.54
N VAL A 41 -12.05 0.12 -6.60
CA VAL A 41 -12.00 -1.35 -6.52
C VAL A 41 -10.59 -1.81 -6.86
N ALA A 42 -10.02 -2.67 -6.00
CA ALA A 42 -8.71 -3.25 -6.24
C ALA A 42 -8.67 -4.03 -7.57
N GLY A 43 -7.58 -3.87 -8.33
CA GLY A 43 -7.41 -4.48 -9.65
C GLY A 43 -8.08 -3.73 -10.82
N SER A 44 -8.92 -2.73 -10.54
CA SER A 44 -9.52 -1.89 -11.59
C SER A 44 -8.59 -0.76 -12.02
N VAL A 45 -8.66 -0.38 -13.29
CA VAL A 45 -7.91 0.74 -13.86
C VAL A 45 -8.82 1.95 -14.00
N TYR A 46 -8.33 3.12 -13.56
CA TYR A 46 -9.09 4.36 -13.61
C TYR A 46 -8.29 5.49 -14.26
N LYS A 47 -9.01 6.42 -14.89
CA LYS A 47 -8.51 7.74 -15.22
C LYS A 47 -8.89 8.70 -14.10
N LEU A 48 -7.88 9.24 -13.43
CA LEU A 48 -8.02 10.29 -12.42
C LEU A 48 -7.65 11.65 -13.00
N SER A 49 -8.48 12.66 -12.77
CA SER A 49 -8.21 14.06 -13.14
C SER A 49 -8.57 15.03 -12.02
N ASN A 50 -8.12 16.29 -12.11
CA ASN A 50 -8.33 17.35 -11.11
C ASN A 50 -7.82 17.00 -9.70
N PHE A 51 -6.65 16.38 -9.63
CA PHE A 51 -5.98 16.04 -8.37
C PHE A 51 -4.88 17.05 -8.02
N PHE A 52 -4.40 17.01 -6.77
CA PHE A 52 -3.23 17.78 -6.33
C PHE A 52 -2.00 16.90 -6.18
N GLY A 53 -0.83 17.44 -6.55
CA GLY A 53 0.47 16.83 -6.27
C GLY A 53 1.18 17.55 -5.13
N SER A 54 1.85 16.83 -4.25
CA SER A 54 2.73 17.42 -3.22
C SER A 54 3.95 16.55 -2.96
N ARG A 55 4.92 17.04 -2.19
CA ARG A 55 6.14 16.30 -1.87
C ARG A 55 5.85 15.14 -0.91
N ASN A 56 6.34 13.96 -1.25
CA ASN A 56 6.22 12.79 -0.40
C ASN A 56 7.02 12.96 0.92
N LYS A 57 6.46 12.45 2.02
CA LYS A 57 7.11 12.40 3.32
C LYS A 57 7.59 10.97 3.57
N ALA A 58 8.91 10.80 3.64
CA ALA A 58 9.55 9.49 3.78
C ALA A 58 9.04 8.64 4.97
N GLN A 59 8.49 9.26 6.02
CA GLN A 59 8.00 8.56 7.22
C GLN A 59 6.71 7.75 6.98
N PHE A 60 5.94 8.08 5.94
CA PHE A 60 4.63 7.48 5.65
C PHE A 60 4.53 7.02 4.19
N SER A 61 5.68 6.93 3.53
CA SER A 61 5.78 6.58 2.12
C SER A 61 5.58 5.09 1.94
N VAL A 62 4.69 4.71 1.02
CA VAL A 62 4.55 3.31 0.58
C VAL A 62 5.19 3.05 -0.79
N ALA A 63 5.73 4.09 -1.43
CA ALA A 63 6.39 4.01 -2.74
C ALA A 63 7.52 5.04 -2.85
N ASP A 64 8.61 4.69 -3.51
CA ASP A 64 9.81 5.53 -3.62
C ASP A 64 9.66 6.84 -4.45
N HIS A 65 8.45 7.16 -4.89
CA HIS A 65 8.20 8.37 -5.65
C HIS A 65 8.31 9.63 -4.79
N ILE A 66 8.94 10.68 -5.34
CA ILE A 66 9.17 11.96 -4.65
C ILE A 66 7.91 12.78 -4.41
N ALA A 67 6.82 12.42 -5.09
CA ALA A 67 5.55 13.10 -5.05
C ALA A 67 4.45 12.14 -4.63
N ILE A 68 3.38 12.70 -4.05
CA ILE A 68 2.13 12.01 -3.72
C ILE A 68 0.96 12.74 -4.38
N VAL A 69 -0.11 11.99 -4.66
CA VAL A 69 -1.36 12.49 -5.22
C VAL A 69 -2.41 12.59 -4.11
N SER A 70 -3.12 13.72 -4.04
CA SER A 70 -4.30 13.90 -3.19
C SER A 70 -5.52 14.11 -4.06
N PHE A 71 -6.57 13.35 -3.78
CA PHE A 71 -7.91 13.63 -4.31
C PHE A 71 -8.43 14.94 -3.69
N SER A 72 -9.35 15.57 -4.38
CA SER A 72 -10.00 16.83 -4.03
C SER A 72 -11.51 16.73 -4.24
N TRP A 73 -12.23 17.76 -3.81
CA TRP A 73 -13.69 17.87 -4.01
C TRP A 73 -14.11 17.93 -5.49
N ASN A 74 -13.20 18.28 -6.41
CA ASN A 74 -13.45 18.34 -7.84
C ASN A 74 -12.68 17.28 -8.64
N SER A 75 -12.06 16.31 -7.94
CA SER A 75 -11.44 15.16 -8.59
C SER A 75 -12.50 14.37 -9.33
N ASP A 76 -12.16 13.97 -10.55
CA ASP A 76 -13.03 13.15 -11.40
C ASP A 76 -12.34 11.83 -11.69
N LEU A 77 -13.09 10.74 -11.50
CA LEU A 77 -12.61 9.36 -11.57
C LEU A 77 -13.53 8.56 -12.48
N SER A 78 -12.96 7.96 -13.52
CA SER A 78 -13.70 7.12 -14.47
C SER A 78 -12.97 5.80 -14.70
N VAL A 79 -13.72 4.71 -14.79
CA VAL A 79 -13.18 3.39 -15.12
C VAL A 79 -12.61 3.42 -16.54
N LEU A 80 -11.44 2.82 -16.73
CA LEU A 80 -10.74 2.75 -18.01
C LEU A 80 -10.55 1.29 -18.42
N GLU A 81 -11.48 0.76 -19.21
CA GLU A 81 -11.48 -0.65 -19.64
C GLU A 81 -10.34 -1.01 -20.60
N ASN A 82 -9.95 -0.08 -21.47
CA ASN A 82 -8.93 -0.28 -22.49
C ASN A 82 -7.82 0.76 -22.31
N PRO A 83 -6.89 0.56 -21.35
CA PRO A 83 -5.84 1.52 -21.11
C PRO A 83 -4.92 1.65 -22.34
N PRO A 84 -4.51 2.87 -22.73
CA PRO A 84 -3.69 3.10 -23.92
C PRO A 84 -2.26 2.57 -23.78
N VAL A 85 -1.86 2.22 -22.55
CA VAL A 85 -0.57 1.64 -22.20
C VAL A 85 -0.82 0.44 -21.29
N LEU A 86 -0.02 -0.60 -21.45
CA LEU A 86 -0.03 -1.74 -20.53
C LEU A 86 0.44 -1.27 -19.16
N ILE A 87 -0.46 -1.34 -18.18
CA ILE A 87 -0.10 -1.16 -16.77
C ILE A 87 0.53 -2.49 -16.32
N PRO A 88 1.78 -2.51 -15.86
CA PRO A 88 2.39 -3.72 -15.36
C PRO A 88 1.54 -4.28 -14.22
N GLU A 89 1.19 -5.56 -14.30
CA GLU A 89 0.62 -6.26 -13.17
C GLU A 89 1.62 -6.23 -12.01
N ASP A 90 1.07 -6.12 -10.79
CA ASP A 90 1.91 -6.18 -9.61
C ASP A 90 2.56 -7.56 -9.52
N ARG A 91 3.83 -7.59 -9.12
CA ARG A 91 4.61 -8.83 -9.07
C ARG A 91 5.10 -9.02 -7.65
N PHE A 92 4.79 -10.19 -7.11
CA PHE A 92 5.32 -10.60 -5.82
C PHE A 92 6.84 -10.74 -5.87
N ARG A 93 7.50 -10.12 -4.90
CA ARG A 93 8.94 -10.22 -4.65
C ARG A 93 9.14 -11.15 -3.46
N PHE A 94 9.12 -12.45 -3.74
CA PHE A 94 9.39 -13.43 -2.72
C PHE A 94 10.86 -13.46 -2.37
N HIS A 95 11.10 -13.44 -1.07
CA HIS A 95 12.41 -13.47 -0.47
C HIS A 95 12.52 -14.69 0.44
N ASN A 96 13.73 -15.21 0.59
CA ASN A 96 13.96 -16.29 1.55
C ASN A 96 14.06 -15.75 2.99
N PHE A 97 14.08 -16.65 3.97
CA PHE A 97 14.11 -16.26 5.38
C PHE A 97 15.39 -15.50 5.78
N GLU A 98 16.54 -15.83 5.19
CA GLU A 98 17.79 -15.13 5.47
C GLU A 98 17.73 -13.68 4.98
N GLU A 99 17.20 -13.45 3.78
CA GLU A 99 16.95 -12.12 3.24
C GLU A 99 15.94 -11.34 4.11
N PHE A 100 14.86 -12.00 4.58
CA PHE A 100 13.89 -11.39 5.49
C PHE A 100 14.59 -10.89 6.77
N MET A 101 15.38 -11.76 7.40
CA MET A 101 16.11 -11.43 8.63
C MET A 101 17.11 -10.29 8.42
N ALA A 102 17.81 -10.29 7.28
CA ALA A 102 18.78 -9.24 6.94
C ALA A 102 18.12 -7.87 6.73
N ASN A 103 16.86 -7.84 6.28
CA ASN A 103 16.10 -6.62 6.02
C ASN A 103 15.12 -6.24 7.14
N CYS A 104 15.06 -7.01 8.23
CA CYS A 104 14.24 -6.69 9.38
C CYS A 104 14.61 -5.30 9.94
N ASP A 105 13.61 -4.48 10.24
CA ASP A 105 13.75 -3.08 10.67
C ASP A 105 14.49 -2.16 9.69
N SER A 106 14.79 -2.63 8.47
CA SER A 106 15.22 -1.76 7.39
C SER A 106 14.04 -0.91 6.97
N LYS A 107 14.26 0.39 6.74
CA LYS A 107 13.24 1.29 6.18
C LYS A 107 13.07 1.10 4.66
N GLY A 108 13.28 -0.14 4.20
CA GLY A 108 13.19 -0.53 2.80
C GLY A 108 11.79 -0.95 2.41
N ASP A 109 11.69 -1.59 1.24
CA ASP A 109 10.44 -2.10 0.69
C ASP A 109 9.77 -3.12 1.62
N LEU A 110 8.43 -3.16 1.56
CA LEU A 110 7.63 -4.18 2.23
C LEU A 110 7.90 -5.57 1.62
N TYR A 111 7.83 -6.59 2.46
CA TYR A 111 8.09 -7.98 2.09
C TYR A 111 6.83 -8.69 1.60
N ASP A 112 6.94 -9.37 0.46
CA ASP A 112 5.92 -10.33 0.04
C ASP A 112 6.24 -11.71 0.62
N TYR A 113 5.23 -12.38 1.18
CA TYR A 113 5.39 -13.68 1.81
C TYR A 113 4.29 -14.65 1.36
N VAL A 114 4.70 -15.86 0.97
CA VAL A 114 3.81 -16.93 0.56
C VAL A 114 4.20 -18.23 1.24
N GLY A 115 3.21 -18.99 1.72
CA GLY A 115 3.47 -20.30 2.33
C GLY A 115 2.19 -21.00 2.71
N HIS A 116 2.33 -22.22 3.24
CA HIS A 116 1.22 -23.01 3.73
C HIS A 116 0.76 -22.48 5.08
N MET A 117 -0.53 -22.18 5.19
CA MET A 117 -1.17 -21.93 6.48
C MET A 117 -1.14 -23.21 7.31
N ARG A 118 -0.54 -23.15 8.49
CA ARG A 118 -0.43 -24.28 9.41
C ARG A 118 -1.42 -24.17 10.56
N LEU A 119 -1.52 -22.98 11.16
CA LEU A 119 -2.37 -22.73 12.31
C LEU A 119 -3.03 -21.36 12.18
N VAL A 120 -4.23 -21.22 12.75
CA VAL A 120 -4.94 -19.96 12.92
C VAL A 120 -5.29 -19.83 14.40
N ASN A 121 -4.89 -18.72 15.03
CA ASN A 121 -4.97 -18.50 16.48
C ASN A 121 -4.44 -19.68 17.32
N GLY A 122 -3.40 -20.36 16.82
CA GLY A 122 -2.79 -21.52 17.47
C GLY A 122 -3.52 -22.85 17.27
N GLN A 123 -4.63 -22.87 16.53
CA GLN A 123 -5.39 -24.08 16.19
C GLN A 123 -5.07 -24.57 14.78
N THR A 124 -5.05 -25.89 14.58
CA THR A 124 -4.90 -26.50 13.25
C THR A 124 -6.12 -26.23 12.39
N LEU A 125 -5.89 -25.86 11.12
CA LEU A 125 -6.95 -25.71 10.14
C LEU A 125 -7.40 -27.10 9.67
N THR A 126 -8.62 -27.46 10.03
CA THR A 126 -9.30 -28.71 9.66
C THR A 126 -10.70 -28.34 9.18
N ASP A 127 -11.41 -29.28 8.55
CA ASP A 127 -12.78 -29.06 8.05
C ASP A 127 -13.79 -28.64 9.14
N HIS A 128 -13.41 -28.72 10.43
CA HIS A 128 -14.25 -28.40 11.58
C HIS A 128 -13.67 -27.28 12.46
N THR A 129 -12.69 -26.52 11.98
CA THR A 129 -12.12 -25.42 12.77
C THR A 129 -13.17 -24.33 12.97
N VAL A 130 -13.48 -24.02 14.24
CA VAL A 130 -14.38 -22.93 14.63
C VAL A 130 -13.53 -21.84 15.28
N LEU A 131 -13.49 -20.67 14.66
CA LEU A 131 -12.81 -19.50 15.20
C LEU A 131 -13.72 -18.77 16.19
N ASP A 132 -13.13 -18.24 17.26
CA ASP A 132 -13.83 -17.41 18.23
C ASP A 132 -13.99 -15.99 17.67
N GLU A 133 -15.07 -15.77 16.92
CA GLU A 133 -15.41 -14.49 16.30
C GLU A 133 -15.52 -13.36 17.34
N VAL A 134 -16.01 -13.65 18.55
CA VAL A 134 -16.16 -12.65 19.61
C VAL A 134 -14.78 -12.20 20.07
N ALA A 135 -13.87 -13.14 20.35
CA ALA A 135 -12.50 -12.81 20.75
C ALA A 135 -11.73 -12.09 19.63
N ILE A 136 -11.98 -12.42 18.36
CA ILE A 136 -11.34 -11.76 17.22
C ILE A 136 -11.88 -10.33 17.06
N ALA A 137 -13.19 -10.13 17.18
CA ALA A 137 -13.80 -8.81 17.15
C ALA A 137 -13.28 -7.93 18.31
N GLU A 138 -13.14 -8.48 19.51
CA GLU A 138 -12.59 -7.78 20.67
C GLU A 138 -11.10 -7.41 20.49
N LYS A 139 -10.28 -8.35 20.01
CA LYS A 139 -8.83 -8.14 19.80
C LYS A 139 -8.52 -7.34 18.54
N ARG A 140 -9.46 -7.28 17.60
CA ARG A 140 -9.34 -6.72 16.25
C ARG A 140 -8.17 -7.31 15.45
N HIS A 141 -7.73 -8.52 15.79
CA HIS A 141 -6.69 -9.22 15.04
C HIS A 141 -6.79 -10.74 15.14
N LEU A 142 -6.21 -11.40 14.14
CA LEU A 142 -6.07 -12.83 14.03
C LEU A 142 -4.61 -13.19 13.75
N CYS A 143 -4.06 -14.20 14.42
CA CYS A 143 -2.72 -14.70 14.14
C CYS A 143 -2.77 -15.91 13.22
N VAL A 144 -2.06 -15.85 12.10
CA VAL A 144 -1.91 -16.94 11.14
C VAL A 144 -0.46 -17.41 11.14
N HIS A 145 -0.24 -18.70 11.36
CA HIS A 145 1.08 -19.32 11.25
C HIS A 145 1.27 -19.85 9.82
N VAL A 146 2.25 -19.30 9.10
CA VAL A 146 2.50 -19.60 7.69
C VAL A 146 3.93 -20.10 7.47
N GLN A 147 4.06 -21.22 6.78
CA GLN A 147 5.34 -21.90 6.57
C GLN A 147 5.65 -22.06 5.08
N THR A 148 6.80 -21.57 4.63
CA THR A 148 7.35 -21.86 3.29
C THR A 148 7.89 -23.30 3.20
N HIS A 149 8.21 -23.77 2.00
CA HIS A 149 8.88 -25.06 1.80
C HIS A 149 10.23 -25.06 2.54
N ASP A 150 10.41 -26.02 3.46
CA ASP A 150 11.59 -26.17 4.33
C ASP A 150 11.97 -24.94 5.19
N GLY A 151 11.13 -23.90 5.20
CA GLY A 151 11.40 -22.68 5.96
C GLY A 151 10.82 -22.71 7.38
N PRO A 152 11.18 -21.70 8.20
CA PRO A 152 10.60 -21.54 9.51
C PRO A 152 9.11 -21.18 9.42
N VAL A 153 8.40 -21.40 10.52
CA VAL A 153 7.02 -20.94 10.66
C VAL A 153 7.03 -19.46 11.03
N MET A 154 6.44 -18.63 10.17
CA MET A 154 6.25 -17.20 10.41
C MET A 154 4.87 -16.93 11.01
N LYS A 155 4.78 -15.94 11.90
CA LYS A 155 3.50 -15.45 12.44
C LYS A 155 3.09 -14.18 11.70
N LEU A 156 1.96 -14.23 11.01
CA LEU A 156 1.33 -13.10 10.36
C LEU A 156 0.12 -12.66 11.18
N TYR A 157 -0.10 -11.37 11.30
CA TYR A 157 -1.27 -10.81 11.99
C TYR A 157 -2.15 -10.08 11.00
N LEU A 158 -3.39 -10.55 10.84
CA LEU A 158 -4.44 -9.81 10.14
C LEU A 158 -5.11 -8.90 11.15
N TRP A 159 -5.44 -7.67 10.76
CA TRP A 159 -6.06 -6.67 11.63
C TRP A 159 -7.40 -6.20 11.04
N ASP A 160 -8.28 -5.76 11.92
CA ASP A 160 -9.55 -5.09 11.59
C ASP A 160 -10.40 -5.88 10.60
N ASN A 161 -10.83 -5.25 9.51
CA ASN A 161 -11.73 -5.82 8.52
C ASN A 161 -11.17 -7.12 7.92
N ALA A 162 -9.84 -7.17 7.70
CA ALA A 162 -9.19 -8.38 7.18
C ALA A 162 -9.22 -9.53 8.20
N ALA A 163 -9.23 -9.23 9.51
CA ALA A 163 -9.38 -10.26 10.54
C ALA A 163 -10.84 -10.73 10.65
N SER A 164 -11.82 -9.83 10.52
CA SER A 164 -13.24 -10.18 10.58
C SER A 164 -13.73 -10.94 9.36
N GLU A 165 -13.28 -10.58 8.15
CA GLU A 165 -13.64 -11.27 6.90
C GLU A 165 -12.98 -12.65 6.76
N PHE A 166 -11.96 -12.93 7.57
CA PHE A 166 -11.31 -14.24 7.58
C PHE A 166 -12.16 -15.30 8.28
N CYS A 167 -12.97 -14.90 9.26
CA CYS A 167 -13.87 -15.78 10.01
C CYS A 167 -15.11 -16.14 9.18
#